data_AF-A0A6G3XWS5-F1
#
_entry.id   AF-A0A6G3XWS5-F1
#
_cell.length_a   1.000
_cell.length_b   1.000
_cell.length_c   1.000
_cell.angle_alpha   90.00
_cell.angle_beta   90.00
_cell.angle_gamma   90.00
#
_symmetry.space_group_name_H-M   'P 1'
#
loop_
_entity.id
_entity.type
_entity.pdbx_description
1 polymer ?
#
loop_
_entity_poly.entity_id
_entity_poly.type
_entity_poly.pdbx_seq_one_letter_code
_entity_poly.pdbx_strand_id
1 'polypeptide(L)'
;MRIVVLAGGIGGARFLRGLKQAAPDADITVIGNTGDDIHLFGLKVCPDLDTVMYTLGGGINEEQGWGRTDETFQVKEELAAYGVGPEWFGLGDRDFATHIVRTQMLGAGYPLSAVTEALCARWQPGVRLLPMSDDRVETHVAVEM
;
A
#
# COMPACT_ATOMS: atom_id res chain seq x y z
N MET A 1 -2.66 -11.11 23.89
CA MET A 1 -1.54 -11.85 23.25
C MET A 1 -0.88 -10.94 22.22
N ARG A 2 0.44 -11.03 21.97
CA ARG A 2 1.12 -10.17 20.98
C ARG A 2 1.65 -11.02 19.82
N ILE A 3 1.33 -10.64 18.58
CA ILE A 3 1.75 -11.36 17.37
C ILE A 3 2.41 -10.36 16.43
N VAL A 4 3.57 -10.72 15.88
CA VAL A 4 4.26 -9.96 14.82
C VAL A 4 4.25 -10.77 13.55
N VAL A 5 3.86 -10.14 12.44
CA VAL A 5 3.79 -10.77 11.11
C VAL A 5 4.63 -9.96 10.13
N LEU A 6 5.55 -10.63 9.43
CA LEU A 6 6.17 -10.07 8.23
C LEU A 6 5.23 -10.34 7.06
N ALA A 7 4.84 -9.30 6.32
CA ALA A 7 3.85 -9.42 5.26
C ALA A 7 4.22 -8.59 4.03
N GLY A 8 3.86 -9.12 2.87
CA GLY A 8 3.91 -8.44 1.58
C GLY A 8 2.82 -9.00 0.66
N GLY A 9 2.37 -8.18 -0.27
CA GLY A 9 1.36 -8.48 -1.26
C GLY A 9 0.00 -8.92 -0.74
N ILE A 10 -0.82 -9.39 -1.67
CA ILE A 10 -2.19 -9.87 -1.45
C ILE A 10 -2.20 -11.08 -0.51
N GLY A 11 -1.21 -11.97 -0.63
CA GLY A 11 -1.09 -13.17 0.20
C GLY A 11 -0.94 -12.84 1.68
N GLY A 12 -0.07 -11.88 2.02
CA GLY A 12 0.10 -11.39 3.39
C GLY A 12 -1.18 -10.78 3.94
N ALA A 13 -1.86 -9.96 3.14
CA ALA A 13 -3.12 -9.33 3.55
C ALA A 13 -4.26 -10.35 3.77
N ARG A 14 -4.36 -11.39 2.94
CA ARG A 14 -5.32 -12.51 3.12
C ARG A 14 -5.01 -13.32 4.38
N PHE A 15 -3.73 -13.61 4.64
CA PHE A 15 -3.33 -14.28 5.87
C PHE A 15 -3.74 -13.47 7.11
N LEU A 16 -3.53 -12.14 7.08
CA LEU A 16 -3.91 -11.26 8.19
C LEU A 16 -5.42 -11.23 8.45
N ARG A 17 -6.27 -11.32 7.42
CA ARG A 17 -7.73 -11.49 7.59
C ARG A 17 -8.06 -12.74 8.40
N GLY A 18 -7.48 -13.87 8.01
CA GLY A 18 -7.66 -15.14 8.73
C GLY A 18 -7.12 -15.09 10.16
N LEU A 19 -5.94 -14.48 10.35
CA LEU A 19 -5.33 -14.32 11.66
C LEU A 19 -6.22 -13.50 12.61
N LYS A 20 -6.79 -12.38 12.15
CA LYS A 20 -7.72 -11.57 12.96
C LYS A 20 -8.97 -12.36 13.37
N GLN A 21 -9.46 -13.25 12.51
CA GLN A 21 -10.60 -14.12 12.85
C GLN A 21 -10.21 -15.22 13.86
N ALA A 22 -9.02 -15.80 13.70
CA ALA A 22 -8.53 -16.86 14.58
C ALA A 22 -8.07 -16.37 15.96
N ALA A 23 -7.63 -15.11 16.05
CA ALA A 23 -7.13 -14.49 17.27
C ALA A 23 -7.70 -13.06 17.45
N PRO A 24 -9.01 -12.91 17.70
CA PRO A 24 -9.68 -11.60 17.73
C PRO A 24 -9.16 -10.65 18.82
N ASP A 25 -8.64 -11.19 19.93
CA ASP A 25 -8.10 -10.41 21.06
C ASP A 25 -6.56 -10.23 20.98
N ALA A 26 -5.94 -10.60 19.86
CA ALA A 26 -4.50 -10.42 19.67
C ALA A 26 -4.17 -8.98 19.28
N ASP A 27 -3.14 -8.43 19.92
CA ASP A 27 -2.46 -7.23 19.45
C ASP A 27 -1.48 -7.64 18.33
N ILE A 28 -1.87 -7.33 17.09
CA ILE A 28 -1.15 -7.75 15.88
C ILE A 28 -0.35 -6.55 15.34
N THR A 29 0.96 -6.72 15.24
CA THR A 29 1.84 -5.82 14.51
C THR A 29 2.25 -6.45 13.19
N VAL A 30 2.12 -5.69 12.11
CA VAL A 30 2.53 -6.08 10.76
C VAL A 30 3.75 -5.27 10.38
N ILE A 31 4.81 -5.96 9.95
CA ILE A 31 5.97 -5.36 9.33
C ILE A 31 5.82 -5.59 7.82
N GLY A 32 5.41 -4.55 7.11
CA GLY A 32 5.12 -4.57 5.69
C GLY A 32 6.37 -4.39 4.85
N ASN A 33 6.53 -5.20 3.81
CA ASN A 33 7.57 -5.04 2.81
C ASN A 33 7.51 -3.63 2.18
N THR A 34 8.68 -3.01 2.02
CA THR A 34 8.85 -1.74 1.29
C THR A 34 9.67 -1.90 0.02
N GLY A 35 10.11 -3.12 -0.31
CA GLY A 35 10.92 -3.41 -1.49
C GLY A 35 10.18 -3.14 -2.81
N ASP A 36 8.86 -3.19 -2.81
CA ASP A 36 8.05 -2.91 -4.01
C ASP A 36 7.61 -1.45 -4.06
N ASP A 37 8.05 -0.62 -3.10
CA ASP A 37 7.77 0.79 -3.16
C ASP A 37 8.48 1.45 -4.35
N ILE A 38 7.84 2.44 -4.95
CA ILE A 38 8.38 3.12 -6.13
C ILE A 38 7.94 4.59 -6.17
N HIS A 39 8.73 5.42 -6.84
CA HIS A 39 8.27 6.75 -7.25
C HIS A 39 7.74 6.69 -8.68
N LEU A 40 6.45 6.99 -8.85
CA LEU A 40 5.78 6.98 -10.15
C LEU A 40 4.97 8.26 -10.31
N PHE A 41 5.10 8.92 -11.46
CA PHE A 41 4.45 10.21 -11.74
C PHE A 41 4.74 11.28 -10.67
N GLY A 42 5.92 11.23 -10.04
CA GLY A 42 6.31 12.12 -8.93
C GLY A 42 5.68 11.77 -7.58
N LEU A 43 4.93 10.68 -7.48
CA LEU A 43 4.27 10.22 -6.26
C LEU A 43 4.94 8.98 -5.69
N LYS A 44 5.03 8.89 -4.37
CA LYS A 44 5.44 7.67 -3.67
C LYS A 44 4.28 6.68 -3.61
N VAL A 45 4.52 5.50 -4.16
CA VAL A 45 3.61 4.35 -4.14
C VAL A 45 4.23 3.28 -3.23
N CYS A 46 3.42 2.67 -2.36
CA CYS A 46 3.85 1.63 -1.42
C CYS A 46 2.89 0.44 -1.48
N PRO A 47 2.97 -0.42 -2.53
CA PRO A 47 1.92 -1.36 -2.87
C PRO A 47 1.53 -2.33 -1.75
N ASP A 48 2.51 -2.83 -1.00
CA ASP A 48 2.27 -3.83 0.04
C ASP A 48 1.62 -3.22 1.29
N LEU A 49 2.05 -2.03 1.68
CA LEU A 49 1.43 -1.28 2.78
C LEU A 49 -0.02 -0.90 2.42
N ASP A 50 -0.23 -0.41 1.20
CA ASP A 50 -1.55 -0.05 0.68
C ASP A 50 -2.46 -1.26 0.60
N THR A 51 -1.94 -2.39 0.11
CA THR A 51 -2.70 -3.65 0.04
C THR A 51 -3.14 -4.11 1.42
N VAL A 52 -2.25 -4.15 2.42
CA VAL A 52 -2.63 -4.54 3.79
C VAL A 52 -3.65 -3.56 4.38
N MET A 53 -3.40 -2.26 4.24
CA MET A 53 -4.26 -1.21 4.76
C MET A 53 -5.67 -1.26 4.18
N TYR A 54 -5.81 -1.35 2.85
CA TYR A 54 -7.11 -1.43 2.18
C TYR A 54 -7.81 -2.76 2.44
N THR A 55 -7.08 -3.88 2.42
CA THR A 55 -7.65 -5.22 2.62
C THR A 55 -8.28 -5.36 4.01
N LEU A 56 -7.60 -4.85 5.04
CA LEU A 56 -8.06 -4.93 6.43
C LEU A 56 -8.99 -3.77 6.82
N GLY A 57 -8.88 -2.63 6.13
CA GLY A 57 -9.75 -1.46 6.30
C GLY A 57 -11.03 -1.48 5.45
N GLY A 58 -11.33 -2.59 4.78
CA GLY A 58 -12.57 -2.77 3.99
C GLY A 58 -12.63 -1.97 2.69
N GLY A 59 -11.47 -1.56 2.15
CA GLY A 59 -11.37 -0.74 0.95
C GLY A 59 -11.09 -1.49 -0.35
N ILE A 60 -10.74 -2.78 -0.28
CA ILE A 60 -10.33 -3.56 -1.45
C ILE A 60 -11.55 -4.02 -2.26
N ASN A 61 -11.39 -4.11 -3.58
CA ASN A 61 -12.36 -4.74 -4.46
C ASN A 61 -12.28 -6.28 -4.27
N GLU A 62 -13.30 -6.87 -3.64
CA GLU A 62 -13.34 -8.31 -3.34
C GLU A 62 -13.44 -9.20 -4.60
N GLU A 63 -14.04 -8.72 -5.68
CA GLU A 63 -14.16 -9.48 -6.93
C GLU A 63 -12.83 -9.58 -7.68
N GLN A 64 -12.08 -8.47 -7.74
CA GLN A 64 -10.77 -8.42 -8.39
C GLN A 64 -9.65 -8.95 -7.47
N GLY A 65 -9.83 -8.83 -6.16
CA GLY A 65 -8.87 -9.26 -5.14
C GLY A 65 -7.69 -8.30 -4.94
N TRP A 66 -7.67 -7.16 -5.64
CA TRP A 66 -6.70 -6.07 -5.56
C TRP A 66 -7.36 -4.76 -6.00
N GLY A 67 -6.73 -3.62 -5.72
CA GLY A 67 -7.30 -2.30 -6.03
C GLY A 67 -8.50 -1.94 -5.15
N ARG A 68 -9.02 -0.72 -5.29
CA ARG A 68 -10.10 -0.21 -4.43
C ARG A 68 -11.48 -0.47 -5.03
N THR A 69 -12.51 -0.57 -4.18
CA THR A 69 -13.92 -0.63 -4.64
C THR A 69 -14.34 0.71 -5.25
N ASP A 70 -15.15 0.64 -6.32
CA ASP A 70 -15.63 1.76 -7.12
C ASP A 70 -14.50 2.66 -7.66
N GLU A 71 -13.44 2.02 -8.14
CA GLU A 71 -12.28 2.70 -8.70
C GLU A 71 -12.52 3.09 -10.17
N THR A 72 -12.01 4.27 -10.54
CA THR A 72 -11.94 4.73 -11.94
C THR A 72 -10.49 4.91 -12.36
N PHE A 73 -10.23 5.02 -13.66
CA PHE A 73 -8.88 5.07 -14.22
C PHE A 73 -8.70 6.27 -15.18
N GLN A 74 -9.45 7.35 -14.96
CA GLN A 74 -9.44 8.51 -15.84
C GLN A 74 -8.08 9.20 -15.84
N VAL A 75 -7.40 9.29 -14.69
CA VAL A 75 -6.05 9.86 -14.60
C VAL A 75 -5.05 9.01 -15.39
N LYS A 76 -5.19 7.68 -15.34
CA LYS A 76 -4.35 6.76 -16.12
C LYS A 76 -4.56 6.97 -17.63
N GLU A 77 -5.81 7.08 -18.07
CA GLU A 77 -6.16 7.31 -19.47
C GLU A 77 -5.55 8.62 -20.00
N GLU A 78 -5.65 9.71 -19.23
CA GLU A 78 -5.03 10.99 -19.58
C GLU A 78 -3.50 10.92 -19.58
N LEU A 79 -2.87 10.29 -18.59
CA LEU A 79 -1.42 10.11 -18.56
C LEU A 79 -0.90 9.33 -19.77
N ALA A 80 -1.65 8.31 -20.21
CA ALA A 80 -1.36 7.58 -21.44
C ALA A 80 -1.51 8.46 -22.68
N ALA A 81 -2.54 9.31 -22.74
CA ALA A 81 -2.73 10.27 -23.83
C ALA A 81 -1.59 11.31 -23.91
N TYR A 82 -0.97 11.68 -22.77
CA TYR A 82 0.25 12.50 -22.73
C TYR A 82 1.54 11.73 -23.06
N GLY A 83 1.47 10.40 -23.23
CA GLY A 83 2.65 9.55 -23.49
C GLY A 83 3.59 9.41 -22.29
N VAL A 84 3.06 9.51 -21.06
CA VAL A 84 3.86 9.49 -19.83
C VAL A 84 3.74 8.14 -19.11
N GLY A 85 4.89 7.53 -18.85
CA GLY A 85 5.06 6.41 -17.92
C GLY A 85 4.76 5.02 -18.50
N PRO A 86 4.94 3.99 -17.66
CA PRO A 86 4.76 2.61 -18.07
C PRO A 86 3.28 2.23 -18.19
N GLU A 87 2.88 1.66 -19.34
CA GLU A 87 1.51 1.16 -19.55
C GLU A 87 1.13 0.01 -18.59
N TRP A 88 2.13 -0.70 -18.06
CA TRP A 88 1.98 -1.89 -17.22
C TRP A 88 1.60 -1.60 -15.77
N PHE A 89 1.73 -0.36 -15.29
CA PHE A 89 1.39 0.00 -13.91
C PHE A 89 0.22 0.99 -13.86
N GLY A 90 -0.97 0.48 -13.58
CA GLY A 90 -2.19 1.27 -13.49
C GLY A 90 -2.53 1.63 -12.05
N LEU A 91 -2.54 2.92 -11.75
CA LEU A 91 -3.07 3.47 -10.50
C LEU A 91 -4.52 3.93 -10.73
N GLY A 92 -5.39 3.57 -9.80
CA GLY A 92 -6.76 4.05 -9.79
C GLY A 92 -6.87 5.48 -9.24
N ASP A 93 -7.90 6.21 -9.65
CA ASP A 93 -8.08 7.63 -9.30
C ASP A 93 -8.22 7.85 -7.78
N ARG A 94 -8.87 6.94 -7.05
CA ARG A 94 -8.93 6.97 -5.58
C ARG A 94 -7.60 6.56 -4.95
N ASP A 95 -6.86 5.64 -5.56
CA ASP A 95 -5.53 5.26 -5.09
C ASP A 95 -4.51 6.41 -5.19
N PHE A 96 -4.60 7.21 -6.27
CA PHE A 96 -3.86 8.46 -6.42
C PHE A 96 -3.99 9.38 -5.20
N ALA A 97 -5.18 9.47 -4.58
CA ALA A 97 -5.37 10.29 -3.39
C ALA A 97 -4.49 9.84 -2.21
N THR A 98 -4.34 8.53 -1.99
CA THR A 98 -3.43 8.00 -0.96
C THR A 98 -1.99 8.38 -1.26
N HIS A 99 -1.57 8.26 -2.52
CA HIS A 99 -0.20 8.57 -2.92
C HIS A 99 0.11 10.07 -2.84
N ILE A 100 -0.86 10.94 -3.16
CA ILE A 100 -0.74 12.40 -2.97
C ILE A 100 -0.53 12.73 -1.50
N VAL A 101 -1.39 12.22 -0.61
CA VAL A 101 -1.26 12.45 0.84
C VAL A 101 0.08 11.95 1.36
N ARG A 102 0.47 10.72 0.99
CA ARG A 102 1.76 10.14 1.37
C ARG A 102 2.92 11.03 0.93
N THR A 103 2.93 11.41 -0.35
CA THR A 103 4.03 12.18 -0.94
C THR A 103 4.14 13.56 -0.31
N GLN A 104 3.02 14.22 -0.04
CA GLN A 104 3.00 15.51 0.66
C GLN A 104 3.59 15.40 2.06
N MET A 105 3.21 14.37 2.84
CA MET A 105 3.76 14.18 4.18
C MET A 105 5.25 13.84 4.16
N LEU A 106 5.68 12.94 3.27
CA LEU A 106 7.11 12.64 3.11
C LEU A 106 7.90 13.90 2.73
N GLY A 107 7.37 14.72 1.81
CA GLY A 107 7.96 16.00 1.42
C GLY A 107 8.02 17.03 2.56
N ALA A 108 7.13 16.92 3.56
CA ALA A 108 7.14 17.72 4.77
C ALA A 108 8.07 17.17 5.87
N GLY A 109 8.81 16.08 5.60
CA GLY A 109 9.81 15.51 6.50
C GLY A 109 9.29 14.44 7.46
N TYR A 110 8.05 13.96 7.29
CA TYR A 110 7.55 12.84 8.09
C TYR A 110 8.16 11.52 7.58
N PRO A 111 8.58 10.60 8.47
CA PRO A 111 9.04 9.27 8.07
C PRO A 111 7.86 8.41 7.56
N LEU A 112 8.13 7.40 6.74
CA LEU A 112 7.11 6.54 6.14
C LEU A 112 6.21 5.89 7.20
N SER A 113 6.75 5.51 8.35
CA SER A 113 6.04 4.93 9.48
C SER A 113 4.96 5.87 10.04
N ALA A 114 5.28 7.16 10.21
CA ALA A 114 4.32 8.17 10.64
C ALA A 114 3.25 8.43 9.55
N VAL A 115 3.65 8.37 8.28
CA VAL A 115 2.71 8.49 7.16
C VAL A 115 1.74 7.32 7.11
N THR A 116 2.22 6.09 7.27
CA THR A 116 1.40 4.88 7.34
C THR A 116 0.43 4.94 8.51
N GLU A 117 0.88 5.40 9.68
CA GLU A 117 0.01 5.61 10.86
C GLU A 117 -1.11 6.62 10.56
N ALA A 118 -0.77 7.76 9.95
CA ALA A 118 -1.76 8.79 9.59
C ALA A 118 -2.79 8.29 8.57
N LEU A 119 -2.37 7.54 7.55
CA LEU A 119 -3.29 6.92 6.59
C LEU A 119 -4.17 5.86 7.27
N CYS A 120 -3.60 5.07 8.19
CA CYS A 120 -4.34 4.09 8.97
C CYS A 120 -5.38 4.69 9.91
N ALA A 121 -5.28 5.97 10.30
CA ALA A 121 -6.33 6.64 11.07
C ALA A 121 -7.67 6.70 10.31
N ARG A 122 -7.62 6.82 8.97
CA ARG A 122 -8.79 6.74 8.09
C ARG A 122 -9.25 5.30 7.89
N TRP A 123 -8.31 4.40 7.60
CA TRP A 123 -8.63 3.03 7.16
C TRP A 123 -8.92 2.05 8.30
N GLN A 124 -8.40 2.33 9.50
CA GLN A 124 -8.60 1.55 10.72
C GLN A 124 -8.44 0.03 10.50
N PRO A 125 -7.27 -0.45 10.01
CA PRO A 125 -7.08 -1.85 9.63
C PRO A 125 -7.15 -2.82 10.83
N GLY A 126 -7.21 -2.32 12.07
CA GLY A 126 -7.27 -3.13 13.28
C GLY A 126 -6.00 -3.95 13.53
N VAL A 127 -4.87 -3.47 13.00
CA VAL A 127 -3.50 -3.95 13.26
C VAL A 127 -2.59 -2.74 13.32
N ARG A 128 -1.44 -2.86 13.97
CA ARG A 128 -0.36 -1.87 13.85
C ARG A 128 0.46 -2.16 12.60
N LEU A 129 0.29 -1.37 11.55
CA LEU A 129 1.03 -1.52 10.30
C LEU A 129 2.28 -0.64 10.32
N LEU A 130 3.46 -1.25 10.22
CA LEU A 130 4.75 -0.59 10.13
C LEU A 130 5.41 -0.92 8.79
N PRO A 131 6.03 0.05 8.09
CA PRO A 131 6.96 -0.28 7.03
C PRO A 131 8.17 -1.03 7.61
N MET A 132 8.78 -1.93 6.84
CA MET A 132 10.00 -2.62 7.27
C MET A 132 11.20 -1.68 7.43
N SER A 133 11.15 -0.51 6.78
CA SER A 133 12.14 0.56 6.88
C SER A 133 11.49 1.90 6.55
N ASP A 134 11.94 2.96 7.22
CA ASP A 134 11.66 4.34 6.81
C ASP A 134 12.61 4.82 5.69
N ASP A 135 13.74 4.13 5.52
CA ASP A 135 14.68 4.37 4.44
C ASP A 135 14.21 3.70 3.14
N ARG A 136 14.67 4.24 2.01
CA ARG A 136 14.38 3.70 0.68
C ARG A 136 15.06 2.33 0.51
N VAL A 137 14.23 1.30 0.27
CA VAL A 137 14.65 -0.04 -0.12
C VAL A 137 13.79 -0.43 -1.32
N GLU A 138 14.39 -0.70 -2.48
CA GLU A 138 13.64 -1.02 -3.71
C GLU A 138 14.24 -2.27 -4.37
N THR A 139 13.40 -3.28 -4.59
CA THR A 139 13.74 -4.54 -5.24
C THR A 139 14.00 -4.27 -6.72
N HIS A 140 15.18 -4.69 -7.19
CA HIS A 140 15.55 -4.59 -8.60
C HIS A 140 15.78 -5.97 -9.19
N VAL A 141 15.40 -6.15 -10.45
CA VAL A 141 15.67 -7.36 -11.23
C VAL A 141 16.73 -7.03 -12.28
N ALA A 142 17.84 -7.77 -12.25
CA ALA A 142 18.86 -7.68 -13.31
C ALA A 142 18.39 -8.46 -14.53
N VAL A 143 18.41 -7.82 -15.70
CA VAL A 143 18.04 -8.42 -16.98
C VAL A 143 19.23 -8.36 -17.93
N GLU A 144 19.33 -9.34 -18.84
CA GLU A 144 20.28 -9.29 -19.96
C GLU A 144 19.68 -8.40 -21.07
N MET A 145 20.52 -7.55 -21.68
CA MET A 145 20.15 -6.65 -22.78
C MET A 145 20.42 -7.27 -24.15
#